data_AF-A0A3D1IJJ4-F1
#
_entry.id   AF-A0A3D1IJJ4-F1
#
_cell.length_a   1.000
_cell.length_b   1.000
_cell.length_c   1.000
_cell.angle_alpha   90.00
_cell.angle_beta   90.00
_cell.angle_gamma   90.00
#
_symmetry.space_group_name_H-M   'P 1'
#
loop_
_entity.id
_entity.type
_entity.pdbx_description
1 polymer ?
#
loop_
_entity_poly.entity_id
_entity_poly.type
_entity_poly.pdbx_seq_one_letter_code
_entity_poly.pdbx_strand_id
1 'polypeptide(L)'
;RWGRHWLDKARYADSDGYEKDNPRPNAWRWRDWVIDAVNRDMPFDQFTIEQLAGDMLPDATLDQRIATAFNRNHSLNAEGGIVPAEFLVEYSVDRVATTSAVWLGLTTGCARCHDHK
;
A
#
# COMPACT_ATOMS: atom_id res chain seq x y z
N ARG A 1 7.43 -17.92 -3.47
CA ARG A 1 7.30 -18.13 -1.99
C ARG A 1 7.41 -16.82 -1.21
N TRP A 2 8.33 -15.92 -1.55
CA TRP A 2 8.51 -14.62 -0.86
C TRP A 2 7.41 -13.60 -1.12
N GLY A 3 6.77 -13.61 -2.31
CA GLY A 3 5.70 -12.68 -2.65
C GLY A 3 4.60 -12.60 -1.60
N ARG A 4 4.11 -13.75 -1.09
CA ARG A 4 3.08 -13.77 -0.02
C ARG A 4 3.49 -12.97 1.22
N HIS A 5 4.72 -13.12 1.69
CA HIS A 5 5.20 -12.37 2.86
C HIS A 5 5.22 -10.86 2.60
N TRP A 6 5.49 -10.44 1.37
CA TRP A 6 5.39 -9.04 0.97
C TRP A 6 3.94 -8.55 0.98
N LEU A 7 3.01 -9.32 0.37
CA LEU A 7 1.58 -9.00 0.34
C LEU A 7 1.02 -8.79 1.77
N ASP A 8 1.38 -9.67 2.70
CA ASP A 8 0.96 -9.59 4.11
C ASP A 8 1.44 -8.29 4.79
N LYS A 9 2.65 -7.82 4.44
CA LYS A 9 3.24 -6.59 5.00
C LYS A 9 2.68 -5.32 4.34
N ALA A 10 2.28 -5.41 3.08
CA ALA A 10 1.82 -4.29 2.26
C ALA A 10 0.29 -4.11 2.27
N ARG A 11 -0.41 -4.65 3.28
CA ARG A 11 -1.86 -4.47 3.48
C ARG A 11 -2.72 -5.02 2.34
N TYR A 12 -2.22 -5.99 1.56
CA TYR A 12 -2.99 -6.51 0.43
C TYR A 12 -4.25 -7.24 0.91
N ALA A 13 -5.37 -6.93 0.26
CA ALA A 13 -6.62 -7.67 0.36
C ALA A 13 -7.39 -7.57 -0.97
N ASP A 14 -8.14 -8.61 -1.30
CA ASP A 14 -9.08 -8.62 -2.42
C ASP A 14 -10.38 -7.86 -2.11
N SER A 15 -10.51 -7.27 -0.91
CA SER A 15 -11.65 -6.50 -0.43
C SER A 15 -11.20 -5.26 0.35
N ASP A 16 -12.16 -4.40 0.71
CA ASP A 16 -11.92 -3.17 1.44
C ASP A 16 -11.35 -3.35 2.85
N GLY A 17 -11.55 -4.53 3.47
CA GLY A 17 -11.02 -4.87 4.77
C GLY A 17 -11.62 -4.02 5.89
N TYR A 18 -12.88 -3.59 5.74
CA TYR A 18 -13.64 -2.77 6.69
C TYR A 18 -15.13 -3.14 6.66
N GLU A 19 -16.00 -2.41 7.39
CA GLU A 19 -17.42 -2.73 7.62
C GLU A 19 -18.20 -3.27 6.40
N LYS A 20 -18.28 -2.53 5.29
CA LYS A 20 -18.95 -3.00 4.07
C LYS A 20 -18.18 -4.07 3.29
N ASP A 21 -16.88 -4.18 3.55
CA ASP A 21 -15.93 -5.10 2.93
C ASP A 21 -16.13 -5.33 1.42
N ASN A 22 -16.30 -4.25 0.65
CA ASN A 22 -16.60 -4.41 -0.78
C ASN A 22 -15.42 -5.09 -1.50
N PRO A 23 -15.69 -5.89 -2.55
CA PRO A 23 -14.63 -6.48 -3.35
C PRO A 23 -13.84 -5.39 -4.09
N ARG A 24 -12.54 -5.61 -4.23
CA ARG A 24 -11.62 -4.78 -5.02
C ARG A 24 -11.31 -5.49 -6.34
N PRO A 25 -12.12 -5.29 -7.40
CA PRO A 25 -12.09 -6.14 -8.60
C PRO A 25 -10.77 -6.10 -9.38
N ASN A 26 -9.90 -5.11 -9.11
CA ASN A 26 -8.62 -4.93 -9.78
C ASN A 26 -7.41 -5.08 -8.83
N ALA A 27 -7.59 -5.38 -7.54
CA ALA A 27 -6.49 -5.47 -6.58
C ALA A 27 -5.47 -6.57 -6.96
N TRP A 28 -5.96 -7.67 -7.53
CA TRP A 28 -5.14 -8.78 -8.02
C TRP A 28 -4.03 -8.37 -8.98
N ARG A 29 -4.18 -7.26 -9.73
CA ARG A 29 -3.14 -6.77 -10.66
C ARG A 29 -1.87 -6.37 -9.92
N TRP A 30 -2.01 -5.73 -8.76
CA TRP A 30 -0.87 -5.38 -7.92
C TRP A 30 -0.25 -6.61 -7.27
N ARG A 31 -1.08 -7.56 -6.81
CA ARG A 31 -0.60 -8.84 -6.29
C ARG A 31 0.26 -9.58 -7.30
N ASP A 32 -0.24 -9.71 -8.51
CA ASP A 32 0.46 -10.43 -9.58
C ASP A 32 1.75 -9.69 -9.93
N TRP A 33 1.74 -8.35 -10.00
CA TRP A 33 2.96 -7.55 -10.15
C TRP A 33 4.01 -7.84 -9.06
N VAL A 34 3.61 -7.93 -7.78
CA VAL A 34 4.56 -8.27 -6.69
C VAL A 34 5.10 -9.69 -6.85
N ILE A 35 4.23 -10.65 -7.17
CA ILE A 35 4.63 -12.05 -7.36
C ILE A 35 5.66 -12.14 -8.50
N ASP A 36 5.40 -11.47 -9.62
CA ASP A 36 6.27 -11.48 -10.79
C ASP A 36 7.58 -10.73 -10.53
N ALA A 37 7.54 -9.56 -9.88
CA ALA A 37 8.73 -8.79 -9.50
C ALA A 37 9.67 -9.58 -8.58
N VAL A 38 9.10 -10.32 -7.63
CA VAL A 38 9.87 -11.19 -6.73
C VAL A 38 10.40 -12.42 -7.47
N ASN A 39 9.61 -13.05 -8.33
CA ASN A 39 10.02 -14.25 -9.07
C ASN A 39 11.11 -13.96 -10.11
N ARG A 40 11.18 -12.72 -10.63
CA ARG A 40 12.22 -12.29 -11.58
C ARG A 40 13.46 -11.69 -10.92
N ASP A 41 13.56 -11.78 -9.59
CA ASP A 41 14.65 -11.19 -8.79
C ASP A 41 14.87 -9.70 -9.11
N MET A 42 13.78 -8.92 -9.19
CA MET A 42 13.88 -7.47 -9.41
C MET A 42 14.79 -6.84 -8.34
N PRO A 43 15.77 -6.00 -8.74
CA PRO A 43 16.59 -5.26 -7.81
C PRO A 43 15.75 -4.50 -6.78
N PHE A 44 16.15 -4.57 -5.50
CA PHE A 44 15.35 -4.03 -4.40
C PHE A 44 15.16 -2.52 -4.49
N ASP A 45 16.14 -1.79 -4.99
CA ASP A 45 16.07 -0.35 -5.26
C ASP A 45 14.99 -0.03 -6.31
N GLN A 46 14.95 -0.76 -7.43
CA GLN A 46 13.90 -0.63 -8.43
C GLN A 46 12.53 -1.00 -7.87
N PHE A 47 12.44 -2.12 -7.15
CA PHE A 47 11.20 -2.57 -6.50
C PHE A 47 10.66 -1.55 -5.49
N THR A 48 11.56 -0.82 -4.82
CA THR A 48 11.23 0.28 -3.91
C THR A 48 10.69 1.48 -4.66
N ILE A 49 11.42 1.95 -5.69
CA ILE A 49 11.04 3.13 -6.47
C ILE A 49 9.67 2.94 -7.14
N GLU A 50 9.46 1.80 -7.79
CA GLU A 50 8.21 1.55 -8.53
C GLU A 50 6.99 1.46 -7.60
N GLN A 51 7.15 0.92 -6.38
CA GLN A 51 6.04 0.89 -5.41
C GLN A 51 5.77 2.23 -4.74
N LEU A 52 6.80 3.03 -4.45
CA LEU A 52 6.63 4.31 -3.78
C LEU A 52 6.21 5.43 -4.74
N ALA A 53 6.70 5.41 -5.98
CA ALA A 53 6.59 6.53 -6.93
C ALA A 53 6.62 6.10 -8.41
N GLY A 54 6.24 4.87 -8.75
CA GLY A 54 6.29 4.37 -10.12
C GLY A 54 5.43 5.16 -11.11
N ASP A 55 4.30 5.72 -10.68
CA ASP A 55 3.43 6.60 -11.46
C ASP A 55 4.06 7.98 -11.74
N MET A 56 5.05 8.38 -10.95
CA MET A 56 5.80 9.64 -11.09
C MET A 56 7.05 9.50 -11.97
N LEU A 57 7.36 8.30 -12.46
CA LEU A 57 8.48 8.11 -13.39
C LEU A 57 8.18 8.75 -14.76
N PRO A 58 9.20 9.30 -15.44
CA PRO A 58 9.05 9.76 -16.82
C PRO A 58 8.52 8.63 -17.70
N ASP A 59 7.47 8.91 -18.47
CA ASP A 59 6.82 7.93 -19.36
C ASP A 59 6.44 6.60 -18.67
N ALA A 60 6.01 6.69 -17.40
CA ALA A 60 5.69 5.54 -16.56
C ALA A 60 4.84 4.50 -17.27
N THR A 61 5.35 3.26 -17.34
CA THR A 61 4.66 2.12 -17.93
C THR A 61 3.41 1.76 -17.11
N LEU A 62 2.53 0.95 -17.70
CA LEU A 62 1.36 0.45 -16.97
C LEU A 62 1.78 -0.34 -15.71
N ASP A 63 2.82 -1.16 -15.79
CA ASP A 63 3.32 -1.95 -14.67
C ASP A 63 3.85 -1.06 -13.54
N GLN A 64 4.56 0.02 -13.87
CA GLN A 64 5.06 0.99 -12.87
C GLN A 64 3.92 1.75 -12.18
N ARG A 65 2.86 2.08 -12.93
CA ARG A 65 1.65 2.68 -12.35
C ARG A 65 0.89 1.69 -11.47
N ILE A 66 0.82 0.42 -11.89
CA ILE A 66 0.23 -0.66 -11.08
C ILE A 66 1.02 -0.82 -9.79
N ALA A 67 2.35 -0.87 -9.85
CA ALA A 67 3.24 -1.02 -8.69
C ALA A 67 2.96 0.01 -7.60
N THR A 68 2.67 1.26 -7.99
CA THR A 68 2.38 2.37 -7.07
C THR A 68 1.12 2.14 -6.22
N ALA A 69 0.27 1.16 -6.58
CA ALA A 69 -0.88 0.76 -5.78
C ALA A 69 -0.52 0.22 -4.38
N PHE A 70 0.77 0.04 -4.04
CA PHE A 70 1.22 -0.09 -2.65
C PHE A 70 0.62 1.01 -1.75
N ASN A 71 0.60 2.25 -2.23
CA ASN A 71 0.01 3.39 -1.54
C ASN A 71 -1.52 3.30 -1.39
N ARG A 72 -2.17 2.36 -2.09
CA ARG A 72 -3.62 2.20 -2.18
C ARG A 72 -4.15 0.96 -1.46
N ASN A 73 -3.29 0.07 -0.98
CA ASN A 73 -3.69 -1.19 -0.36
C ASN A 73 -4.38 -1.03 1.01
N HIS A 74 -4.17 0.09 1.70
CA HIS A 74 -4.77 0.41 3.00
C HIS A 74 -6.30 0.22 3.01
N SER A 75 -6.88 -0.15 4.15
CA SER A 75 -8.32 -0.40 4.28
C SER A 75 -9.14 0.80 3.83
N LEU A 76 -10.28 0.55 3.18
CA LEU A 76 -11.20 1.58 2.72
C LEU A 76 -12.48 1.50 3.54
N ASN A 77 -12.89 2.62 4.12
CA ASN A 77 -14.18 2.70 4.78
C ASN A 77 -15.20 3.27 3.78
N ALA A 78 -16.27 2.51 3.54
CA ALA A 78 -17.38 2.89 2.68
C ALA A 78 -18.73 2.95 3.44
N GLU A 79 -18.69 2.95 4.78
CA GLU A 79 -19.84 2.97 5.68
C GLU A 79 -20.82 4.12 5.38
N GLY A 80 -22.11 3.86 5.55
CA GLY A 80 -23.13 4.90 5.48
C GLY A 80 -23.02 5.84 6.69
N GLY A 81 -22.49 7.04 6.50
CA GLY A 81 -22.27 8.01 7.58
C GLY A 81 -20.80 8.35 7.83
N ILE A 82 -19.89 7.81 7.01
CA ILE A 82 -18.47 8.17 7.06
C ILE A 82 -18.26 9.69 6.98
N VAL A 83 -17.43 10.20 7.88
CA VAL A 83 -16.95 11.59 7.82
C VAL A 83 -15.73 11.62 6.90
N PRO A 84 -15.78 12.24 5.70
CA PRO A 84 -14.69 12.15 4.73
C PRO A 84 -13.35 12.67 5.24
N ALA A 85 -13.38 13.71 6.09
CA ALA A 85 -12.19 14.30 6.68
C ALA A 85 -11.50 13.35 7.67
N GLU A 86 -12.28 12.67 8.53
CA GLU A 86 -11.76 11.67 9.46
C GLU A 86 -11.15 10.50 8.70
N PHE A 87 -11.86 9.97 7.70
CA PHE A 87 -11.36 8.89 6.87
C PHE A 87 -10.04 9.23 6.18
N LEU A 88 -9.90 10.44 5.64
CA LEU A 88 -8.66 10.88 5.00
C LEU A 88 -7.48 10.86 5.99
N VAL A 89 -7.71 11.28 7.24
CA VAL A 89 -6.70 11.23 8.30
C VAL A 89 -6.35 9.78 8.64
N GLU A 90 -7.34 8.94 8.92
CA GLU A 90 -7.11 7.51 9.25
C GLU A 90 -6.36 6.78 8.14
N TYR A 91 -6.76 7.01 6.89
CA TYR A 91 -6.11 6.43 5.72
C TYR A 91 -4.65 6.88 5.59
N SER A 92 -4.39 8.17 5.85
CA SER A 92 -3.03 8.72 5.82
C SER A 92 -2.17 8.16 6.94
N VAL A 93 -2.73 8.00 8.14
CA VAL A 93 -2.05 7.39 9.28
C VAL A 93 -1.68 5.93 8.99
N ASP A 94 -2.60 5.14 8.44
CA ASP A 94 -2.32 3.74 8.09
C ASP A 94 -1.23 3.63 7.02
N ARG A 95 -1.23 4.55 6.05
CA ARG A 95 -0.18 4.64 5.03
C ARG A 95 1.19 4.98 5.58
N VAL A 96 1.27 5.97 6.47
CA VAL A 96 2.53 6.34 7.13
C VAL A 96 3.04 5.19 7.99
N ALA A 97 2.16 4.56 8.78
CA ALA A 97 2.52 3.44 9.63
C ALA A 97 3.04 2.23 8.82
N THR A 98 2.33 1.88 7.74
CA THR A 98 2.72 0.79 6.84
C THR A 98 4.05 1.09 6.15
N THR A 99 4.21 2.29 5.60
CA THR A 99 5.47 2.69 4.94
C THR A 99 6.65 2.66 5.91
N SER A 100 6.47 3.19 7.12
CA SER A 100 7.52 3.20 8.16
C SER A 100 7.93 1.79 8.58
N ALA A 101 6.95 0.91 8.79
CA ALA A 101 7.23 -0.46 9.20
C ALA A 101 7.89 -1.29 8.09
N VAL A 102 7.43 -1.14 6.85
CA VAL A 102 7.88 -1.96 5.71
C VAL A 102 9.23 -1.51 5.18
N TRP A 103 9.45 -0.20 5.02
CA TRP A 103 10.64 0.33 4.35
C TRP A 103 11.71 0.83 5.31
N LEU A 104 11.31 1.43 6.44
CA LEU A 104 12.25 2.00 7.40
C LEU A 104 12.59 1.02 8.53
N GLY A 105 11.79 -0.04 8.71
CA GLY A 105 11.91 -0.94 9.87
C GLY A 105 11.60 -0.24 11.19
N LEU A 106 10.83 0.84 11.15
CA LEU A 106 10.52 1.69 12.31
C LEU A 106 9.02 1.69 12.61
N THR A 107 8.70 1.79 13.90
CA THR A 107 7.34 2.10 14.35
C THR A 107 7.22 3.61 14.56
N THR A 108 6.28 4.23 13.85
CA THR A 108 5.98 5.67 13.94
C THR A 108 4.58 5.93 14.50
N GLY A 109 3.90 4.89 15.00
CA GLY A 109 2.53 4.99 15.50
C GLY A 109 2.35 5.93 16.70
N CYS A 110 3.41 6.16 17.50
CA CYS A 110 3.39 7.16 18.57
C CYS A 110 3.16 8.58 18.04
N ALA A 111 3.65 8.89 16.84
CA ALA A 111 3.52 10.20 16.21
C ALA A 111 2.08 10.57 15.83
N ARG A 112 1.14 9.62 15.93
CA ARG A 112 -0.29 9.87 15.76
C ARG A 112 -0.85 10.82 16.83
N CYS A 113 -0.34 10.71 18.05
CA CYS A 113 -0.84 11.47 19.21
C CYS A 113 0.23 12.31 19.90
N HIS A 114 1.51 12.04 19.62
CA HIS A 114 2.64 12.73 20.23
C HIS A 114 3.45 13.43 19.15
N ASP A 115 3.92 14.63 19.43
CA ASP A 115 4.94 15.25 18.61
C ASP A 115 6.26 14.51 18.84
N HIS A 116 6.83 13.96 17.77
CA HIS A 116 8.18 13.42 17.75
C HIS A 116 9.00 14.40 16.93
N LYS A 117 9.76 15.24 17.65
CA LYS A 117 10.66 16.26 17.09
C LYS A 117 11.49 15.76 15.92
#